data_AF-A0A1Y6FJP9-F1
#
_entry.id   AF-A0A1Y6FJP9-F1
#
_cell.length_a   1.000
_cell.length_b   1.000
_cell.length_c   1.000
_cell.angle_alpha   90.00
_cell.angle_beta   90.00
_cell.angle_gamma   90.00
#
_symmetry.space_group_name_H-M   'P 1'
#
loop_
_entity.id
_entity.type
_entity.pdbx_description
1 polymer ?
#
loop_
_entity_poly.entity_id
_entity_poly.type
_entity_poly.pdbx_seq_one_letter_code
_entity_poly.pdbx_strand_id
1 'polypeptide(L)' 'MINLVSLRRHARQIMMVGSLGILAGAGIMVHGEMNFGDGVLIAGIVLFIIGVILLAQTPTGDTDMDDYLDGNPE' A
#
# COMPACT_ATOMS: atom_id res chain seq x y z
N MET A 1 -11.26 -11.75 -15.72
CA MET A 1 -10.76 -10.37 -15.61
C MET A 1 -10.46 -10.07 -14.16
N ILE A 2 -9.19 -9.85 -13.80
CA ILE A 2 -8.82 -9.38 -12.47
C ILE A 2 -9.33 -7.95 -12.33
N ASN A 3 -10.18 -7.68 -11.34
CA ASN A 3 -10.73 -6.35 -11.11
C ASN A 3 -9.63 -5.45 -10.49
N LEU A 4 -9.01 -4.61 -11.30
CA LEU A 4 -7.89 -3.74 -10.92
C LEU A 4 -8.28 -2.72 -9.83
N VAL A 5 -9.56 -2.29 -9.80
CA VAL A 5 -10.10 -1.42 -8.74
C VAL A 5 -10.14 -2.16 -7.40
N SER A 6 -10.55 -3.43 -7.42
CA SER A 6 -10.50 -4.30 -6.25
C SER A 6 -9.07 -4.51 -5.77
N LEU A 7 -8.12 -4.74 -6.69
CA LEU A 7 -6.71 -4.92 -6.34
C LEU A 7 -6.13 -3.68 -5.64
N ARG A 8 -6.44 -2.47 -6.13
CA ARG A 8 -6.03 -1.21 -5.50
C ARG A 8 -6.61 -1.04 -4.10
N ARG A 9 -7.86 -1.43 -3.89
CA ARG A 9 -8.50 -1.35 -2.56
C ARG A 9 -7.82 -2.29 -1.56
N HIS A 10 -7.54 -3.53 -1.97
CA HIS A 10 -6.84 -4.50 -1.13
C HIS A 10 -5.40 -4.08 -0.85
N ALA A 11 -4.67 -3.56 -1.86
CA ALA A 11 -3.32 -3.04 -1.68
C ALA A 11 -3.26 -1.94 -0.60
N ARG A 12 -4.21 -0.99 -0.62
CA ARG A 12 -4.31 0.05 0.42
C ARG A 12 -4.65 -0.51 1.80
N GLN A 13 -5.51 -1.52 1.90
CA GLN A 13 -5.82 -2.18 3.16
C GLN A 13 -4.58 -2.90 3.74
N ILE A 14 -3.83 -3.60 2.89
CA ILE A 14 -2.58 -4.27 3.26
C ILE A 14 -1.56 -3.24 3.76
N MET A 15 -1.41 -2.10 3.08
CA MET A 15 -0.55 -1.01 3.56
C MET A 15 -1.00 -0.46 4.91
N MET A 16 -2.31 -0.26 5.13
CA MET A 16 -2.82 0.20 6.43
C MET A 16 -2.54 -0.81 7.56
N VAL A 17 -2.71 -2.11 7.31
CA VAL A 17 -2.39 -3.14 8.30
C VAL A 17 -0.89 -3.18 8.58
N GLY A 18 -0.06 -3.07 7.54
CA GLY A 18 1.40 -2.98 7.68
C GLY A 18 1.83 -1.77 8.51
N SER A 19 1.27 -0.59 8.25
CA SER A 19 1.61 0.62 9.02
C SER A 19 1.20 0.52 10.49
N LEU A 20 0.04 -0.08 10.78
CA LEU A 20 -0.37 -0.36 12.16
C LEU A 20 0.57 -1.36 12.84
N GLY A 21 1.04 -2.38 12.11
CA GLY A 21 2.04 -3.33 12.61
C GLY A 21 3.35 -2.66 13.00
N ILE A 22 3.84 -1.72 12.18
CA ILE A 22 5.06 -0.95 12.48
C ILE A 22 4.88 -0.14 13.77
N LEU A 23 3.76 0.57 13.90
CA LEU A 23 3.47 1.38 15.09
C LEU A 23 3.28 0.51 16.34
N ALA A 24 2.59 -0.62 16.22
CA ALA A 24 2.40 -1.55 17.32
C ALA A 24 3.73 -2.17 17.76
N GLY A 25 4.58 -2.60 16.82
CA GLY A 25 5.92 -3.13 17.10
C GLY A 25 6.79 -2.11 17.82
N ALA A 26 6.85 -0.88 17.32
CA ALA A 26 7.55 0.21 17.98
C ALA A 26 7.01 0.50 19.39
N GLY A 27 5.69 0.49 19.58
CA GLY A 27 5.04 0.69 20.88
C GLY A 27 5.35 -0.43 21.88
N ILE A 28 5.43 -1.68 21.44
CA ILE A 28 5.82 -2.83 22.25
C ILE A 28 7.28 -2.70 22.71
N MET A 29 8.18 -2.27 21.84
CA MET A 29 9.59 -2.06 22.18
C MET A 29 9.78 -1.03 23.30
N VAL A 30 8.94 0.01 23.35
CA VAL A 30 8.96 1.03 24.42
C VAL A 30 8.64 0.42 25.79
N HIS A 31 7.85 -0.66 25.84
CA HIS A 31 7.48 -1.34 27.09
C HIS A 31 8.51 -2.40 27.53
N GLY A 32 9.65 -2.51 26.84
CA GLY A 32 10.78 -3.37 27.22
C GLY A 32 10.82 -4.72 26.52
N GLU A 33 9.79 -5.09 25.75
CA GLU A 33 9.76 -6.34 24.99
C GLU A 33 10.41 -6.19 23.61
N MET A 34 11.73 -5.97 23.58
CA MET A 34 12.47 -5.70 22.34
C MET A 34 12.34 -6.82 21.29
N ASN A 35 12.47 -8.09 21.68
CA ASN A 35 12.45 -9.21 20.72
C ASN A 35 11.06 -9.41 20.10
N PHE A 36 10.00 -9.29 20.89
CA PHE A 36 8.62 -9.41 20.39
C PHE A 36 8.26 -8.19 19.54
N GLY A 37 8.62 -6.99 20.00
CA GLY A 37 8.40 -5.74 19.28
C GLY A 37 9.12 -5.70 17.92
N ASP A 38 10.36 -6.19 17.84
CA ASP A 38 11.12 -6.29 16.59
C ASP A 38 10.44 -7.24 15.59
N GLY A 39 9.97 -8.41 16.06
CA GLY A 39 9.22 -9.34 15.22
C GLY A 39 7.94 -8.73 14.64
N VAL A 40 7.16 -8.01 15.47
CA VAL A 40 5.94 -7.31 15.04
C VAL A 40 6.26 -6.18 14.07
N LEU A 41 7.32 -5.42 14.33
CA LEU A 41 7.76 -4.31 13.49
C LEU A 41 8.19 -4.80 12.11
N ILE A 42 9.05 -5.83 12.04
CA ILE A 42 9.53 -6.41 10.79
C ILE A 42 8.34 -6.96 9.98
N ALA A 43 7.43 -7.69 10.62
CA ALA A 43 6.22 -8.18 9.97
C ALA A 43 5.37 -7.04 9.38
N GLY A 44 5.21 -5.94 10.14
CA GLY A 44 4.54 -4.73 9.68
C GLY A 44 5.20 -4.10 8.46
N ILE A 45 6.54 -3.97 8.47
CA ILE A 45 7.31 -3.44 7.32
C ILE A 45 7.10 -4.31 6.09
N VAL A 46 7.20 -5.63 6.21
CA VAL A 46 7.02 -6.56 5.08
C VAL A 46 5.63 -6.43 4.48
N LEU A 47 4.58 -6.42 5.31
CA LEU A 47 3.20 -6.20 4.86
C LEU A 47 3.04 -4.86 4.16
N PHE A 48 3.63 -3.79 4.70
CA PHE A 48 3.57 -2.46 4.10
C PHE A 48 4.21 -2.45 2.70
N ILE A 49 5.41 -3.03 2.56
CA ILE A 49 6.13 -3.12 1.28
C ILE A 49 5.32 -3.92 0.25
N ILE A 50 4.75 -5.06 0.64
CA ILE A 50 3.88 -5.86 -0.24
C ILE A 50 2.71 -5.01 -0.72
N GLY A 51 2.05 -4.29 0.19
CA GLY A 51 0.94 -3.39 -0.16
C GLY A 51 1.36 -2.30 -1.15
N VAL A 52 2.55 -1.70 -0.98
CA VAL A 52 3.11 -0.69 -1.90
C VAL A 52 3.37 -1.28 -3.28
N ILE A 53 3.98 -2.47 -3.35
CA ILE A 53 4.26 -3.16 -4.63
C ILE A 53 2.95 -3.46 -5.36
N LEU A 54 1.94 -3.98 -4.64
CA LEU A 54 0.61 -4.25 -5.21
C LEU A 54 -0.06 -2.96 -5.69
N LEU A 55 0.08 -1.86 -4.94
CA LEU A 55 -0.48 -0.57 -5.32
C LEU A 55 0.19 -0.01 -6.58
N ALA A 56 1.52 -0.13 -6.70
CA ALA A 56 2.30 0.32 -7.84
C ALA A 56 1.93 -0.42 -9.14
N GLN A 57 1.43 -1.66 -9.04
CA GLN A 57 0.94 -2.42 -10.19
C GLN A 57 -0.49 -2.03 -10.62
N THR A 58 -1.15 -1.10 -9.92
CA THR A 58 -2.51 -0.66 -10.28
C THR A 58 -2.49 0.64 -11.08
N PRO A 59 -3.21 0.73 -12.21
CA PRO A 59 -3.15 1.88 -13.12
C PRO A 59 -3.65 3.16 -12.46
N THR A 60 -2.77 4.16 -12.27
CA THR A 60 -3.15 5.55 -11.93
C THR A 60 -3.99 6.07 -13.09
N GLY A 61 -5.19 6.60 -12.83
CA GLY A 61 -6.22 6.83 -13.86
C GLY A 61 -5.94 8.01 -14.80
N ASP A 62 -4.70 8.20 -15.24
CA ASP A 62 -4.24 9.34 -16.03
C ASP A 62 -4.06 9.00 -17.52
N THR A 63 -4.99 8.28 -18.15
CA THR A 63 -4.95 8.03 -19.60
C THR A 63 -5.97 8.83 -20.43
N ASP A 64 -6.81 9.66 -19.82
CA ASP A 64 -7.96 10.24 -20.54
C ASP A 64 -7.97 11.79 -20.60
N MET A 65 -6.86 12.46 -20.25
CA MET A 65 -6.79 13.94 -20.30
C MET A 65 -6.02 14.51 -21.50
N ASP A 66 -5.32 13.67 -22.26
CA ASP A 66 -4.52 14.13 -23.42
C ASP A 66 -5.32 14.11 -24.74
N ASP A 67 -6.36 13.28 -24.85
CA ASP A 67 -7.23 13.19 -26.05
C ASP A 67 -8.23 14.35 -26.19
N TYR A 68 -8.47 15.13 -25.12
CA TYR A 68 -9.36 16.32 -25.18
C TYR A 68 -8.62 17.62 -25.50
N LEU A 69 -7.28 17.58 -25.63
CA LEU A 69 -6.46 18.74 -25.97
C LEU A 69 -5.95 18.73 -27.43
N ASP A 70 -6.14 17.62 -28.16
CA ASP A 70 -5.98 17.59 -29.61
C ASP A 70 -7.33 17.88 -30.27
N GLY A 71 -7.62 19.17 -30.48
CA GLY A 71 -8.86 19.67 -31.05
C GLY A 71 -9.08 19.31 -32.52
N ASN A 72 -9.06 18.02 -32.88
CA ASN A 72 -9.38 17.53 -34.22
C ASN A 72 -10.74 16.81 -34.24
N PRO A 73 -11.84 17.53 -34.52
CA PRO A 73 -13.08 16.89 -34.91
C PRO A 73 -12.97 16.45 -36.38
N GLU A 74 -12.66 15.17 -36.61
CA GLU A 74 -13.05 14.51 -37.87
C GLU A 74 -14.50 14.01 -37.79
#